data_AF-A0A4Q2SEH4-F1
#
_entry.id   AF-A0A4Q2SEH4-F1
#
_cell.length_a   1.000
_cell.length_b   1.000
_cell.length_c   1.000
_cell.angle_alpha   90.00
_cell.angle_beta   90.00
_cell.angle_gamma   90.00
#
_symmetry.space_group_name_H-M   'P 1'
#
loop_
_entity.id
_entity.type
_entity.pdbx_description
1 polymer ?
#
loop_
_entity_poly.entity_id
_entity_poly.type
_entity_poly.pdbx_seq_one_letter_code
_entity_poly.pdbx_strand_id
1 'polypeptide(L)'
;MRTPLILLGLVWIAFLVVFPFAAMGDTSFLHIGFHLVQMPLLVTATVLAWRYRRAAVTRTQRVLGWVLSVSLPAAVVGVVLELVTAVVRLGEDGWVNKDTADVWERGPHALVASLTVPSLMVSMLAVLALVATTAVQGRRHAETDGPGQSSPTTAVVTHHAEQ
;
A
#
# COMPACT_ATOMS: atom_id res chain seq x y z
N MET A 1 -13.11 -1.50 -7.14
CA MET A 1 -12.65 -0.18 -6.67
C MET A 1 -12.24 -0.12 -5.22
N ARG A 2 -12.99 -0.72 -4.30
CA ARG A 2 -12.74 -0.63 -2.86
C ARG A 2 -11.31 -1.01 -2.44
N THR A 3 -10.78 -2.13 -2.93
CA THR A 3 -9.44 -2.62 -2.54
C THR A 3 -8.30 -1.68 -2.92
N PRO A 4 -8.16 -1.20 -4.17
CA PRO A 4 -7.16 -0.18 -4.52
C PRO A 4 -7.22 1.08 -3.65
N LEU A 5 -8.42 1.56 -3.29
CA LEU A 5 -8.57 2.74 -2.43
C LEU A 5 -8.14 2.47 -0.98
N ILE A 6 -8.43 1.28 -0.45
CA ILE A 6 -7.94 0.87 0.88
C ILE A 6 -6.42 0.77 0.87
N LEU A 7 -5.83 0.16 -0.16
CA LEU A 7 -4.37 0.11 -0.34
C LEU A 7 -3.77 1.53 -0.39
N LEU A 8 -4.40 2.44 -1.13
CA LEU A 8 -3.97 3.84 -1.21
C LEU A 8 -3.94 4.46 0.18
N GLY A 9 -5.03 4.33 0.93
CA GLY A 9 -5.14 4.83 2.30
C GLY A 9 -4.06 4.25 3.21
N LEU A 10 -3.91 2.92 3.26
CA LEU A 10 -2.93 2.27 4.14
C LEU A 10 -1.50 2.72 3.87
N VAL A 11 -1.10 2.79 2.59
CA VAL A 11 0.27 3.16 2.20
C VAL A 11 0.53 4.65 2.43
N TRP A 12 -0.40 5.52 2.06
CA TRP A 12 -0.22 6.96 2.23
C TRP A 12 -0.33 7.39 3.68
N ILE A 13 -1.26 6.82 4.46
CA ILE A 13 -1.33 7.10 5.91
C ILE A 13 -0.03 6.66 6.58
N ALA A 14 0.52 5.49 6.22
CA ALA A 14 1.80 5.04 6.76
C ALA A 14 2.94 6.05 6.51
N PHE A 15 2.95 6.75 5.37
CA PHE A 15 3.86 7.86 5.13
C PHE A 15 3.48 9.11 5.95
N LEU A 16 2.21 9.52 5.91
CA LEU A 16 1.73 10.78 6.51
C LEU A 16 1.84 10.81 8.03
N VAL A 17 1.86 9.65 8.71
CA VAL A 17 2.07 9.59 10.16
C VAL A 17 3.42 10.19 10.57
N VAL A 18 4.42 10.28 9.69
CA VAL A 18 5.71 10.92 10.03
C VAL A 18 5.55 12.39 10.43
N PHE A 19 4.63 13.13 9.82
CA PHE A 19 4.47 14.58 10.04
C PHE A 19 4.02 14.96 11.46
N PRO A 20 2.93 14.38 12.02
CA PRO A 20 2.55 14.69 13.40
C PRO A 20 3.62 14.27 14.40
N PHE A 21 4.34 13.17 14.17
CA PHE A 21 5.45 12.78 15.04
C PHE A 21 6.60 13.77 14.99
N ALA A 22 7.04 14.16 13.79
CA ALA A 22 8.08 15.17 13.60
C ALA A 22 7.69 16.54 14.20
N ALA A 23 6.41 16.91 14.16
CA ALA A 23 5.91 18.15 14.75
C ALA A 23 5.93 18.16 16.28
N MET A 24 5.93 16.98 16.93
CA MET A 24 5.99 16.85 18.40
C MET A 24 7.42 16.81 18.94
N GLY A 25 8.44 16.73 18.07
CA GLY A 25 9.85 16.66 18.42
C GLY A 25 10.53 15.43 17.83
N ASP A 26 11.86 15.36 18.02
CA ASP A 26 12.68 14.25 17.54
C ASP A 26 13.27 13.51 18.74
N THR A 27 12.45 12.66 19.38
CA THR A 27 12.88 11.89 20.56
C THR A 27 12.71 10.40 20.38
N SER A 28 13.47 9.59 21.13
CA SER A 28 13.46 8.13 21.03
C SER A 28 12.05 7.53 21.15
N PHE A 29 11.23 8.00 22.09
CA PHE A 29 9.86 7.52 22.26
C PHE A 29 8.95 7.87 21.09
N LEU A 30 9.06 9.09 20.55
CA LEU A 30 8.30 9.50 19.37
C LEU A 30 8.72 8.69 18.16
N HIS A 31 10.02 8.51 17.95
CA HIS A 31 10.58 7.74 16.84
C HIS A 31 10.10 6.28 16.88
N ILE A 32 10.19 5.62 18.05
CA ILE A 32 9.68 4.25 18.24
C ILE A 32 8.18 4.19 18.03
N GLY A 33 7.42 5.15 18.60
CA GLY A 33 5.98 5.23 18.45
C GLY A 33 5.54 5.34 16.99
N PHE A 34 6.26 6.13 16.19
CA PHE A 34 6.04 6.25 14.75
C PHE A 34 6.13 4.88 14.05
N HIS A 35 7.21 4.13 14.28
CA HIS A 35 7.39 2.80 13.68
C HIS A 35 6.32 1.81 14.12
N LEU A 36 5.92 1.84 15.39
CA LEU A 36 4.87 0.97 15.93
C LEU A 36 3.50 1.24 15.28
N VAL A 37 3.20 2.49 14.90
CA VAL A 37 1.98 2.83 14.16
C VAL A 37 2.11 2.50 12.67
N GLN A 38 3.28 2.74 12.08
CA GLN A 38 3.52 2.53 10.65
C GLN A 38 3.48 1.04 10.27
N MET A 39 4.05 0.17 11.10
CA MET A 39 4.16 -1.26 10.85
C MET A 39 2.82 -1.97 10.58
N PRO A 40 1.77 -1.89 11.42
CA PRO A 40 0.51 -2.58 11.16
C PRO A 40 -0.19 -2.10 9.88
N LEU A 41 -0.02 -0.83 9.49
CA LEU A 41 -0.55 -0.30 8.24
C LEU A 41 0.12 -0.97 7.03
N LEU A 42 1.46 -1.03 7.02
CA LEU A 42 2.23 -1.63 5.93
C LEU A 42 2.10 -3.15 5.85
N VAL A 43 2.01 -3.85 6.99
CA VAL A 43 1.74 -5.29 7.04
C VAL A 43 0.35 -5.59 6.45
N THR A 44 -0.66 -4.82 6.84
CA THR A 44 -2.02 -4.96 6.29
C THR A 44 -2.04 -4.68 4.79
N ALA A 45 -1.34 -3.64 4.34
CA ALA A 45 -1.19 -3.31 2.92
C ALA A 45 -0.51 -4.46 2.15
N THR A 46 0.54 -5.06 2.72
CA THR A 46 1.27 -6.19 2.14
C THR A 46 0.33 -7.37 1.88
N VAL A 47 -0.43 -7.78 2.89
CA VAL A 47 -1.40 -8.90 2.78
C VAL A 47 -2.46 -8.58 1.72
N LEU A 48 -2.98 -7.35 1.72
CA LEU A 48 -4.02 -6.94 0.79
C LEU A 48 -3.50 -6.85 -0.66
N ALA A 49 -2.28 -6.36 -0.87
CA ALA A 49 -1.63 -6.29 -2.18
C ALA A 49 -1.38 -7.70 -2.73
N TRP A 50 -0.94 -8.63 -1.89
CA TRP A 50 -0.76 -10.03 -2.27
C TRP A 50 -2.07 -10.69 -2.73
N ARG A 51 -3.16 -10.47 -1.98
CA ARG A 51 -4.51 -10.95 -2.33
C ARG A 51 -4.99 -10.30 -3.63
N TYR A 52 -4.83 -8.99 -3.76
CA TYR A 52 -5.21 -8.25 -4.95
C TYR A 52 -4.48 -8.76 -6.20
N ARG A 53 -3.17 -8.99 -6.11
CA ARG A 53 -2.35 -9.52 -7.22
C ARG A 53 -2.93 -10.83 -7.78
N ARG A 54 -3.37 -11.74 -6.91
CA ARG A 54 -3.96 -13.03 -7.30
C ARG A 54 -5.32 -12.89 -7.99
N ALA A 55 -6.06 -11.83 -7.68
CA ALA A 55 -7.39 -11.55 -8.24
C ALA A 55 -7.37 -10.56 -9.42
N ALA A 56 -6.21 -10.04 -9.81
CA ALA A 56 -6.09 -9.01 -10.84
C ALA A 56 -6.50 -9.53 -12.22
N VAL A 57 -7.45 -8.84 -12.85
CA VAL A 57 -8.09 -9.24 -14.11
C VAL A 57 -7.22 -8.85 -15.31
N THR A 58 -6.55 -7.69 -15.24
CA THR A 58 -5.74 -7.18 -16.35
C THR A 58 -4.24 -7.34 -16.13
N ARG A 59 -3.46 -7.40 -17.23
CA ARG A 59 -1.99 -7.49 -17.17
C ARG A 59 -1.37 -6.32 -16.39
N THR A 60 -1.85 -5.10 -16.62
CA THR A 60 -1.37 -3.90 -15.91
C THR A 60 -1.60 -4.01 -14.40
N GLN A 61 -2.80 -4.42 -13.98
CA GLN A 61 -3.10 -4.63 -12.56
C GLN A 61 -2.23 -5.72 -11.94
N ARG A 62 -1.92 -6.80 -12.68
CA ARG A 62 -1.01 -7.86 -12.21
C ARG A 62 0.42 -7.35 -12.03
N VAL A 63 0.93 -6.55 -12.96
CA VAL A 63 2.26 -5.95 -12.86
C VAL A 63 2.34 -5.02 -11.65
N LEU A 64 1.38 -4.09 -11.52
CA LEU A 64 1.32 -3.18 -10.37
C LEU A 64 1.15 -3.94 -9.04
N GLY A 65 0.31 -4.97 -9.02
CA GLY A 65 0.15 -5.86 -7.87
C GLY A 65 1.44 -6.62 -7.53
N TRP A 66 2.24 -7.00 -8.53
CA TRP A 66 3.55 -7.62 -8.32
C TRP A 66 4.56 -6.63 -7.73
N VAL A 67 4.66 -5.42 -8.29
CA VAL A 67 5.49 -4.33 -7.74
C VAL A 67 5.15 -4.07 -6.28
N LEU A 68 3.86 -3.94 -5.96
CA LEU A 68 3.39 -3.77 -4.58
C LEU A 68 3.72 -4.97 -3.69
N SER A 69 3.61 -6.20 -4.22
CA SER A 69 3.92 -7.43 -3.48
C SER A 69 5.41 -7.63 -3.18
N VAL A 70 6.29 -6.82 -3.76
CA VAL A 70 7.74 -6.83 -3.49
C VAL A 70 8.14 -5.61 -2.65
N SER A 71 7.69 -4.41 -3.07
CA SER A 71 8.05 -3.15 -2.40
C SER A 71 7.44 -3.01 -1.01
N LEU A 72 6.21 -3.48 -0.76
CA LEU A 72 5.60 -3.39 0.57
C LEU A 72 6.30 -4.28 1.61
N PRO A 73 6.59 -5.58 1.34
CA PRO A 73 7.42 -6.38 2.24
C PRO A 73 8.80 -5.76 2.51
N ALA A 74 9.44 -5.19 1.48
CA ALA A 74 10.74 -4.53 1.64
C ALA A 74 10.63 -3.32 2.59
N ALA A 75 9.57 -2.50 2.46
CA ALA A 75 9.29 -1.41 3.39
C ALA A 75 9.01 -1.92 4.81
N VAL A 76 8.24 -3.01 4.98
CA VAL A 76 7.98 -3.63 6.29
C VAL A 76 9.29 -4.08 6.94
N VAL A 77 10.16 -4.77 6.20
CA VAL A 77 11.46 -5.20 6.70
C VAL A 77 12.30 -3.99 7.13
N GLY A 78 12.33 -2.93 6.32
CA GLY A 78 12.99 -1.67 6.65
C GLY A 78 12.49 -1.06 7.97
N VAL A 79 11.17 -0.91 8.12
CA VAL A 79 10.55 -0.39 9.36
C VAL A 79 10.87 -1.27 10.58
N VAL A 80 10.84 -2.60 10.43
CA VAL A 80 11.19 -3.52 11.53
C VAL A 80 12.65 -3.34 11.95
N LEU A 81 13.56 -3.23 10.99
CA LEU A 81 14.98 -3.02 11.28
C LEU A 81 15.22 -1.65 11.93
N GLU A 82 14.57 -0.58 11.47
CA GLU A 82 14.64 0.75 12.11
C GLU A 82 14.10 0.72 13.54
N LEU A 83 12.96 0.04 13.76
CA LEU A 83 12.39 -0.13 15.10
C LEU A 83 13.35 -0.88 16.03
N VAL A 84 13.94 -1.98 15.56
CA VAL A 84 14.92 -2.76 16.35
C VAL A 84 16.13 -1.89 16.69
N THR A 85 16.70 -1.16 15.72
CA THR A 85 17.82 -0.24 15.97
C THR A 85 17.44 0.83 17.00
N ALA A 86 16.25 1.43 16.89
CA ALA A 86 15.79 2.46 17.82
C ALA A 86 15.59 1.91 19.25
N VAL A 87 15.04 0.70 19.40
CA VAL A 87 14.85 0.05 20.70
C VAL A 87 16.17 -0.36 21.34
N VAL A 88 17.10 -0.93 20.55
CA VAL A 88 18.45 -1.26 21.04
C VAL A 88 19.14 -0.01 21.56
N ARG A 89 19.09 1.07 20.77
CA ARG A 89 19.67 2.35 21.19
C ARG A 89 19.04 2.89 22.46
N LEU A 90 17.70 2.85 22.56
CA LEU A 90 17.00 3.25 23.79
C LEU A 90 17.50 2.44 25.01
N GLY A 91 17.75 1.14 24.84
CA GLY A 91 18.32 0.29 25.89
C GLY A 91 19.74 0.70 26.29
N GLU A 92 20.61 0.97 25.31
CA GLU A 92 21.97 1.49 25.53
C GLU A 92 21.96 2.86 26.22
N ASP A 93 20.97 3.68 25.92
CA ASP A 93 20.73 4.98 26.52
C ASP A 93 20.08 4.92 27.92
N GLY A 94 19.86 3.71 28.45
CA GLY A 94 19.32 3.49 29.79
C GLY A 94 17.80 3.71 29.88
N TRP A 95 17.07 3.50 28.78
CA TRP A 95 15.62 3.72 28.66
C TRP A 95 15.17 5.16 28.86
N VAL A 96 16.08 6.12 28.64
CA VAL A 96 15.81 7.54 28.74
C VAL A 96 15.37 8.08 27.38
N ASN A 97 14.29 8.87 27.37
CA ASN A 97 13.86 9.57 26.16
C ASN A 97 14.88 10.65 25.79
N LYS A 98 15.69 10.41 24.76
CA LYS A 98 16.72 11.35 24.29
C LYS A 98 16.34 11.92 22.93
N ASP A 99 16.96 13.03 22.59
CA ASP A 99 16.93 13.59 21.23
C ASP A 99 17.57 12.58 20.25
N THR A 100 16.96 12.42 19.08
CA THR A 100 17.38 11.49 18.02
C THR A 100 17.82 12.16 16.73
N ALA A 101 18.12 13.46 16.76
CA ALA A 101 18.64 14.19 15.59
C ALA A 101 19.89 13.53 14.96
N ASP A 102 20.76 12.93 15.78
CA ASP A 102 21.99 12.24 15.34
C ASP A 102 21.73 10.95 14.55
N VAL A 103 20.59 10.30 14.79
CA VAL A 103 20.18 9.05 14.14
C VAL A 103 19.98 9.23 12.62
N TRP A 104 19.65 10.45 12.19
CA TRP A 104 19.41 10.79 10.78
C TRP A 104 20.68 11.00 9.97
N GLU A 105 21.81 11.29 10.63
CA GLU A 105 23.00 11.74 9.91
C GLU A 105 23.95 10.60 9.57
N ARG A 106 24.16 9.64 10.49
CA ARG A 106 25.11 8.51 10.31
C ARG A 106 24.72 7.31 11.16
N GLY A 107 24.82 6.10 10.60
CA GLY A 107 24.72 4.85 11.37
C GLY A 107 23.79 3.80 10.76
N PRO A 108 23.50 2.71 11.50
CA PRO A 108 22.64 1.62 11.04
C PRO A 108 21.24 2.07 10.63
N HIS A 109 20.68 3.09 11.29
CA HIS A 109 19.37 3.66 10.94
C HIS A 109 19.36 4.27 9.54
N ALA A 110 20.28 5.19 9.24
CA ALA A 110 20.40 5.79 7.90
C ALA A 110 20.63 4.75 6.79
N LEU A 111 21.38 3.67 7.09
CA LEU A 111 21.56 2.55 6.16
C LEU A 111 20.24 1.82 5.90
N VAL A 112 19.46 1.51 6.93
CA VAL A 112 18.17 0.83 6.77
C VAL A 112 17.16 1.76 6.06
N ALA A 113 17.17 3.05 6.37
CA ALA A 113 16.32 4.06 5.73
C ALA A 113 16.55 4.13 4.21
N SER A 114 17.78 3.85 3.74
CA SER A 114 18.09 3.76 2.31
C SER A 114 17.35 2.63 1.57
N LEU A 115 16.84 1.63 2.31
CA LEU A 115 15.93 0.60 1.81
C LEU A 115 14.46 0.97 2.05
N THR A 116 14.13 1.41 3.27
CA THR A 116 12.75 1.70 3.70
C THR A 116 12.11 2.78 2.83
N VAL A 117 12.80 3.92 2.67
CA VAL A 117 12.26 5.11 2.00
C VAL A 117 11.98 4.84 0.51
N PRO A 118 12.93 4.32 -0.29
CA PRO A 118 12.64 4.03 -1.69
C PRO A 118 11.55 2.97 -1.87
N SER A 119 11.52 1.94 -1.02
CA SER A 119 10.49 0.90 -1.06
C SER A 119 9.09 1.46 -0.80
N LEU A 120 8.96 2.37 0.17
CA LEU A 120 7.70 3.07 0.45
C LEU A 120 7.30 4.00 -0.71
N MET A 121 8.24 4.77 -1.26
CA MET A 121 7.97 5.67 -2.40
C MET A 121 7.48 4.89 -3.63
N VAL A 122 8.15 3.78 -3.96
CA VAL A 122 7.71 2.88 -5.05
C VAL A 122 6.30 2.36 -4.78
N SER A 123 6.00 1.97 -3.54
CA SER A 123 4.66 1.50 -3.15
C SER A 123 3.60 2.59 -3.34
N MET A 124 3.89 3.84 -2.93
CA MET A 124 2.99 4.98 -3.06
C MET A 124 2.65 5.28 -4.52
N LEU A 125 3.67 5.29 -5.38
CA LEU A 125 3.48 5.52 -6.82
C LEU A 125 2.73 4.37 -7.48
N ALA A 126 3.08 3.12 -7.14
CA ALA A 126 2.43 1.94 -7.70
C ALA A 126 0.95 1.86 -7.33
N VAL A 127 0.58 2.19 -6.08
CA VAL A 127 -0.83 2.17 -5.65
C VAL A 127 -1.63 3.32 -6.26
N LEU A 128 -1.02 4.49 -6.46
CA LEU A 128 -1.65 5.60 -7.17
C LEU A 128 -1.94 5.22 -8.63
N ALA A 129 -0.96 4.63 -9.32
CA ALA A 129 -1.11 4.11 -10.67
C ALA A 129 -2.19 3.01 -10.73
N LEU A 130 -2.30 2.18 -9.69
CA LEU A 130 -3.31 1.12 -9.62
C LEU A 130 -4.73 1.69 -9.52
N VAL A 131 -4.93 2.70 -8.67
CA VAL A 131 -6.21 3.40 -8.53
C VAL A 131 -6.59 4.05 -9.86
N ALA A 132 -5.67 4.79 -10.48
CA ALA A 132 -5.90 5.45 -11.77
C ALA A 132 -6.25 4.43 -12.87
N THR A 133 -5.49 3.34 -12.98
CA THR A 133 -5.74 2.25 -13.95
C THR A 133 -7.12 1.65 -13.75
N THR A 134 -7.50 1.36 -12.50
CA THR A 134 -8.80 0.79 -12.18
C THR A 134 -9.94 1.77 -12.52
N ALA A 135 -9.74 3.08 -12.32
CA ALA A 135 -10.70 4.13 -12.66
C ALA A 135 -10.94 4.24 -14.16
N VAL A 136 -9.87 4.29 -14.94
CA VAL A 136 -9.97 4.36 -16.40
C VAL A 136 -10.65 3.10 -16.95
N GLN A 137 -10.29 1.91 -16.46
CA GLN A 137 -10.91 0.65 -16.89
C GLN A 137 -12.39 0.57 -16.49
N GLY A 138 -12.74 1.02 -15.28
CA GLY A 138 -14.13 1.05 -14.84
C GLY A 138 -15.02 1.97 -15.67
N ARG A 139 -14.50 3.14 -16.07
CA ARG A 139 -15.22 4.08 -16.95
C ARG A 139 -15.46 3.50 -18.35
N ARG A 140 -14.44 2.88 -18.94
CA ARG A 140 -14.55 2.25 -20.27
C ARG A 140 -15.58 1.13 -20.31
N HIS A 141 -15.67 0.30 -19.27
CA HIS A 141 -16.71 -0.74 -19.19
C HIS A 141 -18.11 -0.15 -19.09
N ALA A 142 -18.30 0.91 -18.29
CA ALA A 142 -19.59 1.58 -18.20
C ALA A 142 -20.02 2.24 -19.52
N GLU A 143 -19.07 2.73 -20.34
CA GLU A 143 -19.33 3.27 -21.66
C GLU A 143 -19.69 2.19 -22.70
N THR A 144 -19.07 1.00 -22.64
CA THR A 144 -19.40 -0.11 -23.53
C THR A 144 -20.74 -0.78 -23.20
N ASP A 145 -21.15 -0.75 -21.94
CA ASP A 145 -22.39 -1.38 -21.45
C ASP A 145 -23.58 -0.41 -21.44
N GLY A 146 -23.51 0.69 -22.21
CA GLY A 146 -24.53 1.73 -22.28
C GLY A 146 -25.93 1.24 -22.72
N PRO A 147 -26.99 2.06 -22.56
CA PRO A 147 -28.41 1.63 -22.47
C PRO A 147 -29.06 1.04 -23.73
N GLY A 148 -28.30 0.62 -24.74
CA GLY A 148 -28.79 0.23 -26.06
C GLY A 148 -28.79 -1.28 -26.38
N GLN A 149 -28.27 -2.15 -25.50
CA GLN A 149 -28.35 -3.59 -25.73
C GLN A 149 -29.59 -4.18 -25.03
N SER A 150 -30.77 -3.86 -25.57
CA SER A 150 -31.93 -4.73 -25.41
C SER A 150 -31.54 -6.09 -25.97
N SER A 151 -31.49 -7.12 -25.12
CA SER A 151 -31.30 -8.51 -25.54
C SER A 151 -32.17 -8.81 -26.76
N PRO A 152 -31.65 -9.49 -27.80
CA PRO A 152 -32.53 -10.06 -28.81
C PRO A 152 -33.42 -11.04 -28.05
N THR A 153 -34.68 -10.65 -27.87
CA THR A 153 -35.72 -11.54 -27.36
C THR A 153 -35.72 -12.73 -28.31
N THR A 154 -35.27 -13.87 -27.82
CA THR A 154 -35.37 -15.15 -28.49
C THR A 154 -36.85 -15.38 -28.76
N ALA A 155 -37.30 -15.02 -29.96
CA ALA A 155 -38.61 -15.38 -30.45
C ALA A 155 -38.60 -16.90 -30.61
N VAL A 156 -39.10 -17.59 -29.59
CA VAL A 156 -39.40 -19.01 -29.64
C VAL A 156 -40.54 -19.17 -30.65
N VAL A 157 -40.18 -19.43 -31.90
CA VAL A 157 -41.14 -19.85 -32.93
C VAL A 157 -41.50 -21.30 -32.63
N THR A 158 -42.60 -21.49 -31.89
CA THR A 158 -43.26 -22.79 -31.79
C THR A 158 -43.97 -23.07 -33.12
N HIS A 159 -43.35 -23.88 -33.98
CA HIS A 159 -44.07 -24.54 -35.06
C HIS A 159 -44.94 -25.65 -34.46
N HIS A 160 -46.23 -25.36 -34.30
CA HIS A 160 -47.23 -26.42 -34.16
C HIS A 160 -47.35 -27.15 -35.50
N ALA A 161 -46.95 -28.42 -35.51
CA ALA A 161 -47.32 -29.37 -36.53
C ALA A 161 -48.73 -29.87 -36.21
N GLU A 162 -49.71 -29.52 -37.05
CA GLU A 162 -50.99 -30.21 -37.09
C GLU A 162 -50.92 -31.27 -38.20
N GLN A 163 -51.30 -32.49 -37.81
CA GLN A 163 -51.53 -33.67 -38.65
C GLN A 163 -52.95 -33.68 -39.17
#